data_AF-A0A4U8SGM3-F1
#
_entry.id   AF-A0A4U8SGM3-F1
#
_cell.length_a   1.000
_cell.length_b   1.000
_cell.length_c   1.000
_cell.angle_alpha   90.00
_cell.angle_beta   90.00
_cell.angle_gamma   90.00
#
_symmetry.space_group_name_H-M   'P 1'
#
loop_
_entity.id
_entity.type
_entity.pdbx_description
1 polymer ?
#
loop_
_entity_poly.entity_id
_entity_poly.type
_entity_poly.pdbx_seq_one_letter_code
_entity_poly.pdbx_strand_id
1 'polypeptide(L)'
;MAKSLYARKKRNSKAKKILKEATPLDKLIIFNAYRNMFLPLNGMLIAPNQQLDFESMQIINCFDDLIMRLISNVKRMNEERILFAYEEHYGYRLVLSSQFYSLIHQNEKIKKELMKENKQFIKDEVYPLCKKIIESETIFNLLQQSQQPNINATPLLGSLSIFMHNIGVFNIPVDVKHLNPASPKDFLNFPKGEFHPEYQG
;
A
#
# COMPACT_ATOMS: atom_id res chain seq x y z
N MET A 1 27.90 -19.24 25.31
CA MET A 1 26.44 -19.03 25.23
C MET A 1 25.97 -17.61 25.61
N ALA A 2 26.46 -16.98 26.69
CA ALA A 2 26.00 -15.65 27.16
C ALA A 2 26.15 -14.48 26.16
N LYS A 3 27.24 -14.43 25.37
CA LYS A 3 27.45 -13.40 24.33
C LYS A 3 26.36 -13.41 23.24
N SER A 4 25.83 -14.59 22.88
CA SER A 4 24.78 -14.74 21.88
C SER A 4 23.41 -14.22 22.36
N LEU A 5 23.10 -14.43 23.65
CA LEU A 5 21.85 -13.98 24.29
C LEU A 5 21.83 -12.46 24.48
N TYR A 6 22.96 -11.86 24.85
CA TYR A 6 23.09 -10.40 24.97
C TYR A 6 22.93 -9.71 23.60
N ALA A 7 23.58 -10.24 22.56
CA ALA A 7 23.43 -9.72 21.20
C ALA A 7 22.00 -9.88 20.66
N ARG A 8 21.27 -10.94 21.06
CA ARG A 8 19.85 -11.14 20.72
C ARG A 8 18.93 -10.15 21.46
N LYS A 9 19.14 -9.94 22.77
CA LYS A 9 18.40 -8.93 23.55
C LYS A 9 18.59 -7.51 23.02
N LYS A 10 19.83 -7.12 22.69
CA LYS A 10 20.14 -5.79 22.12
C LYS A 10 19.50 -5.58 20.74
N ARG A 11 19.53 -6.60 19.87
CA ARG A 11 18.86 -6.56 18.55
C ARG A 11 17.34 -6.43 18.68
N ASN A 12 16.72 -7.17 19.58
CA ASN A 12 15.28 -7.07 19.83
C ASN A 12 14.88 -5.69 20.39
N SER A 13 15.72 -5.07 21.22
CA SER A 13 15.50 -3.70 21.70
C SER A 13 15.51 -2.69 20.55
N LYS A 14 16.50 -2.78 19.64
CA LYS A 14 16.57 -1.90 18.45
C LYS A 14 15.35 -2.06 17.53
N ALA A 15 14.94 -3.30 17.22
CA ALA A 15 13.77 -3.54 16.36
C ALA A 15 12.47 -3.04 17.01
N LYS A 16 12.28 -3.22 18.32
CA LYS A 16 11.14 -2.66 19.05
C LYS A 16 11.12 -1.13 18.97
N LYS A 17 12.28 -0.48 19.11
CA LYS A 17 12.40 0.97 18.99
C LYS A 17 11.99 1.44 17.59
N ILE A 18 12.50 0.79 16.54
CA ILE A 18 12.14 1.10 15.15
C ILE A 18 10.63 0.95 14.91
N LEU A 19 10.01 -0.15 15.38
CA LEU A 19 8.55 -0.33 15.24
C LEU A 19 7.75 0.73 15.98
N LYS A 20 8.20 1.17 17.16
CA LYS A 20 7.54 2.20 17.96
C LYS A 20 7.64 3.58 17.30
N GLU A 21 8.79 3.89 16.70
CA GLU A 21 9.09 5.19 16.10
C GLU A 21 8.67 5.27 14.62
N ALA A 22 8.23 4.15 14.03
CA ALA A 22 7.76 4.09 12.65
C ALA A 22 6.60 5.09 12.43
N THR A 23 6.70 5.84 11.34
CA THR A 23 5.62 6.74 10.91
C THR A 23 4.38 5.93 10.48
N PRO A 24 3.19 6.55 10.36
CA PRO A 24 2.01 5.85 9.85
C PRO A 24 2.23 5.20 8.46
N LEU A 25 2.92 5.89 7.56
CA LEU A 25 3.29 5.37 6.24
C LEU A 25 4.25 4.17 6.36
N ASP A 26 5.21 4.24 7.27
CA ASP A 26 6.11 3.12 7.55
C ASP A 26 5.34 1.89 8.06
N LYS A 27 4.36 2.10 8.94
CA LYS A 27 3.52 1.05 9.49
C LYS A 27 2.67 0.37 8.41
N LEU A 28 2.18 1.12 7.42
CA LEU A 28 1.52 0.55 6.25
C LEU A 28 2.44 -0.40 5.47
N ILE A 29 3.67 0.02 5.20
CA ILE A 29 4.66 -0.81 4.48
C ILE A 29 5.01 -2.06 5.31
N ILE A 30 5.30 -1.88 6.61
CA ILE A 30 5.64 -2.97 7.53
C ILE A 30 4.48 -3.97 7.63
N PHE A 31 3.24 -3.51 7.76
CA PHE A 31 2.07 -4.39 7.84
C PHE A 31 1.88 -5.22 6.56
N ASN A 32 2.03 -4.59 5.38
CA ASN A 32 1.94 -5.30 4.11
C ASN A 32 3.11 -6.27 3.90
N ALA A 33 4.32 -5.90 4.30
CA ALA A 33 5.48 -6.78 4.29
C ALA A 33 5.34 -7.99 5.24
N TYR A 34 4.60 -7.82 6.35
CA TYR A 34 4.33 -8.88 7.33
C TYR A 34 3.45 -9.97 6.71
N ARG A 35 2.53 -9.55 5.84
CA ARG A 35 1.61 -10.40 5.11
C ARG A 35 2.18 -10.93 3.78
N ASN A 36 3.44 -10.62 3.45
CA ASN A 36 4.06 -10.96 2.16
C ASN A 36 3.26 -10.44 0.96
N MET A 37 2.84 -9.17 1.02
CA MET A 37 1.98 -8.56 0.01
C MET A 37 2.78 -7.90 -1.11
N PHE A 38 2.17 -7.86 -2.30
CA PHE A 38 2.62 -7.08 -3.44
C PHE A 38 1.97 -5.69 -3.42
N LEU A 39 2.74 -4.63 -3.62
CA LEU A 39 2.23 -3.27 -3.78
C LEU A 39 2.55 -2.76 -5.19
N PRO A 40 1.55 -2.51 -6.06
CA PRO A 40 1.75 -2.08 -7.45
C PRO A 40 2.08 -0.57 -7.55
N LEU A 41 2.99 -0.08 -6.72
CA LEU A 41 3.24 1.36 -6.55
C LEU A 41 3.64 2.05 -7.86
N ASN A 42 4.55 1.45 -8.64
CA ASN A 42 4.99 2.03 -9.91
C ASN A 42 3.84 2.04 -10.94
N GLY A 43 2.96 1.05 -10.90
CA GLY A 43 1.80 0.92 -11.79
C GLY A 43 0.61 1.79 -11.41
N MET A 44 0.70 2.60 -10.34
CA MET A 44 -0.35 3.53 -9.91
C MET A 44 -0.05 5.00 -10.23
N LEU A 45 1.18 5.36 -10.61
CA LEU A 45 1.53 6.74 -10.93
C LEU A 45 0.79 7.22 -12.19
N ILE A 46 0.09 8.34 -12.09
CA ILE A 46 -0.73 8.85 -13.18
C ILE A 46 0.09 9.83 -14.02
N ALA A 47 0.27 9.52 -15.30
CA ALA A 47 1.04 10.40 -16.18
C ALA A 47 0.35 11.77 -16.33
N PRO A 48 1.11 12.89 -16.33
CA PRO A 48 0.55 14.21 -16.56
C PRO A 48 -0.24 14.27 -17.88
N ASN A 49 -1.46 14.80 -17.83
CA ASN A 49 -2.31 14.99 -19.00
C ASN A 49 -2.73 16.46 -19.10
N GLN A 50 -2.34 17.11 -20.19
CA GLN A 50 -2.57 18.54 -20.45
C GLN A 50 -4.05 18.91 -20.64
N GLN A 51 -4.92 17.92 -20.82
CA GLN A 51 -6.36 18.12 -21.02
C GLN A 51 -7.15 18.12 -19.71
N LEU A 52 -6.49 17.89 -18.56
CA LEU A 52 -7.14 17.87 -17.26
C LEU A 52 -7.37 19.28 -16.72
N ASP A 53 -8.52 19.47 -16.09
CA ASP A 53 -8.79 20.69 -15.32
C ASP A 53 -7.88 20.78 -14.08
N PHE A 54 -7.82 21.99 -13.52
CA PHE A 54 -6.94 22.29 -12.38
C PHE A 54 -7.25 21.43 -11.14
N GLU A 55 -8.53 21.16 -10.86
CA GLU A 55 -8.94 20.36 -9.72
C GLU A 55 -8.48 18.91 -9.87
N SER A 56 -8.70 18.30 -11.03
CA SER A 56 -8.26 16.95 -11.35
C SER A 56 -6.74 16.81 -11.26
N MET A 57 -6.00 17.81 -11.76
CA MET A 57 -4.54 17.86 -11.61
C MET A 57 -4.10 17.92 -10.15
N GLN A 58 -4.77 18.70 -9.30
CA GLN A 58 -4.45 18.76 -7.87
C GLN A 58 -4.72 17.43 -7.15
N ILE A 59 -5.83 16.75 -7.47
CA ILE A 59 -6.15 15.44 -6.90
C ILE A 59 -5.08 14.42 -7.29
N ILE A 60 -4.68 14.37 -8.57
CA ILE A 60 -3.62 13.50 -9.07
C ILE A 60 -2.30 13.79 -8.37
N ASN A 61 -1.89 15.07 -8.27
CA ASN A 61 -0.63 15.45 -7.63
C ASN A 61 -0.57 14.99 -6.15
N CYS A 62 -1.67 15.15 -5.41
CA CYS A 62 -1.76 14.68 -4.02
C CYS A 62 -1.66 13.15 -3.93
N PHE A 63 -2.30 12.44 -4.87
CA PHE A 63 -2.23 10.98 -4.93
C PHE A 63 -0.82 10.50 -5.27
N ASP A 64 -0.21 11.05 -6.32
CA ASP A 64 1.15 10.70 -6.74
C ASP A 64 2.20 11.04 -5.69
N ASP A 65 2.06 12.14 -4.94
CA ASP A 65 2.94 12.44 -3.79
C ASP A 65 2.91 11.31 -2.74
N LEU A 66 1.72 10.82 -2.38
CA LEU A 66 1.59 9.69 -1.47
C LEU A 66 2.28 8.44 -2.03
N ILE A 67 2.06 8.11 -3.32
CA ILE A 67 2.67 6.94 -3.96
C ILE A 67 4.20 7.08 -4.01
N MET A 68 4.72 8.25 -4.37
CA MET A 68 6.16 8.52 -4.42
C MET A 68 6.81 8.42 -3.03
N ARG A 69 6.13 8.89 -1.98
CA ARG A 69 6.56 8.71 -0.59
C ARG A 69 6.56 7.24 -0.17
N LEU A 70 5.56 6.46 -0.57
CA LEU A 70 5.54 5.00 -0.36
C LEU A 70 6.73 4.32 -1.04
N ILE A 71 7.02 4.65 -2.30
CA ILE A 71 8.17 4.11 -3.05
C ILE A 71 9.49 4.45 -2.35
N SER A 72 9.67 5.72 -1.97
CA SER A 72 10.86 6.19 -1.26
C SER A 72 11.06 5.45 0.07
N ASN A 73 9.99 5.30 0.86
CA ASN A 73 10.08 4.61 2.15
C ASN A 73 10.32 3.10 1.99
N VAL A 74 9.77 2.45 0.96
CA VAL A 74 10.09 1.04 0.64
C VAL A 74 11.58 0.89 0.38
N LYS A 75 12.18 1.75 -0.47
CA LYS A 75 13.61 1.72 -0.78
C LYS A 75 14.47 1.93 0.47
N ARG A 76 14.16 2.97 1.25
CA ARG A 76 14.83 3.25 2.52
C ARG A 76 14.77 2.07 3.50
N MET A 77 13.60 1.46 3.69
CA MET A 77 13.45 0.32 4.60
C MET A 77 14.19 -0.95 4.13
N ASN A 78 14.32 -1.12 2.82
CA ASN A 78 15.13 -2.19 2.23
C ASN A 78 16.62 -1.97 2.52
N GLU A 79 17.12 -0.74 2.36
CA GLU A 79 18.50 -0.36 2.72
C GLU A 79 18.78 -0.53 4.22
N GLU A 80 17.81 -0.15 5.06
CA GLU A 80 17.87 -0.31 6.53
C GLU A 80 17.72 -1.77 6.98
N ARG A 81 17.47 -2.71 6.05
CA ARG A 81 17.24 -4.15 6.29
C ARG A 81 16.08 -4.44 7.23
N ILE A 82 15.07 -3.57 7.24
CA ILE A 82 13.81 -3.79 7.96
C ILE A 82 12.98 -4.84 7.21
N LEU A 83 12.93 -4.70 5.89
CA LEU A 83 12.26 -5.60 4.96
C LEU A 83 13.19 -5.91 3.77
N PHE A 84 12.76 -6.87 2.96
CA PHE A 84 13.26 -7.13 1.62
C PHE A 84 12.19 -6.70 0.62
N ALA A 85 12.57 -5.86 -0.33
CA ALA A 85 11.71 -5.44 -1.43
C ALA A 85 12.26 -6.01 -2.74
N TYR A 86 11.47 -6.86 -3.41
CA TYR A 86 11.77 -7.32 -4.76
C TYR A 86 10.92 -6.53 -5.76
N GLU A 87 11.59 -5.84 -6.68
CA GLU A 87 10.91 -5.09 -7.74
C GLU A 87 10.34 -6.07 -8.78
N GLU A 88 9.03 -6.02 -8.96
CA GLU A 88 8.30 -6.67 -10.06
C GLU A 88 7.86 -5.59 -11.07
N HIS A 89 7.41 -5.99 -12.26
CA HIS A 89 7.13 -5.09 -13.39
C HIS A 89 6.36 -3.80 -13.08
N TYR A 90 5.49 -3.81 -12.06
CA TYR A 90 4.62 -2.67 -11.71
C TYR A 90 4.69 -2.26 -10.23
N GLY A 91 5.65 -2.77 -9.46
CA GLY A 91 5.72 -2.46 -8.03
C GLY A 91 6.67 -3.36 -7.25
N TYR A 92 6.35 -3.61 -5.98
CA TYR A 92 7.26 -4.29 -5.06
C TYR A 92 6.56 -5.43 -4.34
N ARG A 93 7.14 -6.63 -4.38
CA ARG A 93 6.83 -7.68 -3.42
C ARG A 93 7.62 -7.44 -2.15
N LEU A 94 6.91 -7.32 -1.04
CA LEU A 94 7.49 -6.96 0.25
C LEU A 94 7.50 -8.14 1.19
N VAL A 95 8.66 -8.43 1.78
CA VAL A 95 8.83 -9.47 2.79
C VAL A 95 9.55 -8.87 3.99
N LEU A 96 8.95 -8.96 5.16
CA LEU A 96 9.59 -8.51 6.41
C LEU A 96 10.85 -9.33 6.72
N SER A 97 11.91 -8.68 7.20
CA SER A 97 13.09 -9.41 7.66
C SER A 97 12.75 -10.34 8.83
N SER A 98 13.48 -11.45 8.95
CA SER A 98 13.19 -12.48 9.97
C SER A 98 13.18 -11.93 11.40
N GLN A 99 14.02 -10.93 11.69
CA GLN A 99 14.08 -10.26 12.98
C GLN A 99 12.76 -9.54 13.32
N PHE A 100 12.25 -8.74 12.39
CA PHE A 100 11.03 -7.97 12.61
C PHE A 100 9.78 -8.85 12.50
N TYR A 101 9.75 -9.80 11.56
CA TYR A 101 8.69 -10.80 11.48
C TYR A 101 8.53 -11.57 12.80
N SER A 102 9.63 -12.12 13.32
CA SER A 102 9.60 -12.86 14.60
C SER A 102 9.12 -12.00 15.76
N LEU A 103 9.52 -10.72 15.79
CA LEU A 103 9.11 -9.78 16.84
C LEU A 103 7.61 -9.49 16.81
N ILE A 104 7.04 -9.23 15.63
CA ILE A 104 5.59 -8.99 15.46
C ILE A 104 4.81 -10.27 15.76
N HIS A 105 5.26 -11.41 15.23
CA HIS A 105 4.59 -12.70 15.39
C HIS A 105 4.54 -13.16 16.86
N GLN A 106 5.60 -12.92 17.64
CA GLN A 106 5.69 -13.35 19.05
C GLN A 106 5.08 -12.34 20.05
N ASN A 107 4.72 -11.14 19.59
CA ASN A 107 4.22 -10.08 20.47
C ASN A 107 2.85 -9.58 19.99
N GLU A 108 1.80 -10.19 20.54
CA GLU A 108 0.42 -9.85 20.21
C GLU A 108 0.07 -8.38 20.47
N LYS A 109 0.71 -7.72 21.44
CA LYS A 109 0.50 -6.29 21.66
C LYS A 109 1.01 -5.47 20.47
N ILE A 110 2.24 -5.73 20.01
CA ILE A 110 2.82 -5.05 18.84
C ILE A 110 1.96 -5.31 17.60
N LYS A 111 1.53 -6.56 17.39
CA LYS A 111 0.69 -6.94 16.25
C LYS A 111 -0.64 -6.18 16.25
N LYS A 112 -1.32 -6.12 17.39
CA LYS A 112 -2.60 -5.38 17.54
C LYS A 112 -2.44 -3.87 17.34
N GLU A 113 -1.39 -3.28 17.91
CA GLU A 113 -1.08 -1.85 17.73
C GLU A 113 -0.81 -1.55 16.24
N LEU A 114 0.03 -2.35 15.57
CA LEU A 114 0.33 -2.19 14.15
C LEU A 114 -0.94 -2.29 13.29
N MET A 115 -1.81 -3.26 13.56
CA MET A 115 -3.08 -3.44 12.84
C MET A 115 -4.01 -2.25 13.02
N LYS A 116 -4.18 -1.78 14.27
CA LYS A 116 -5.03 -0.62 14.60
C LYS A 116 -4.54 0.66 13.93
N GLU A 117 -3.25 0.96 14.06
CA GLU A 117 -2.66 2.17 13.50
C GLU A 117 -2.68 2.13 11.96
N ASN A 118 -2.45 0.96 11.37
CA ASN A 118 -2.56 0.78 9.92
C ASN A 118 -3.99 1.01 9.41
N LYS A 119 -4.99 0.42 10.08
CA LYS A 119 -6.41 0.63 9.74
C LYS A 119 -6.79 2.11 9.85
N GLN A 120 -6.32 2.79 10.90
CA GLN A 120 -6.57 4.22 11.10
C GLN A 120 -5.92 5.07 9.99
N PHE A 121 -4.66 4.82 9.64
CA PHE A 121 -3.99 5.54 8.56
C PHE A 121 -4.65 5.34 7.20
N ILE A 122 -5.08 4.11 6.90
CA ILE A 122 -5.84 3.83 5.67
C ILE A 122 -7.13 4.62 5.63
N LYS A 123 -7.86 4.67 6.75
CA LYS A 123 -9.11 5.41 6.86
C LYS A 123 -8.93 6.92 6.68
N ASP A 124 -7.92 7.49 7.33
CA ASP A 124 -7.78 8.94 7.41
C ASP A 124 -7.07 9.54 6.18
N GLU A 125 -6.16 8.79 5.56
CA GLU A 125 -5.25 9.33 4.54
C GLU A 125 -5.38 8.60 3.20
N VAL A 126 -5.28 7.27 3.19
CA VAL A 126 -5.19 6.50 1.94
C VAL A 126 -6.55 6.38 1.22
N TYR A 127 -7.59 5.95 1.93
CA TYR A 127 -8.91 5.73 1.36
C TYR A 127 -9.55 7.02 0.84
N PRO A 128 -9.52 8.16 1.55
CA PRO A 128 -10.11 9.40 1.04
C PRO A 128 -9.46 9.86 -0.26
N LEU A 129 -8.13 9.72 -0.41
CA LEU A 129 -7.44 10.05 -1.65
C LEU A 129 -7.82 9.11 -2.79
N CYS A 130 -7.81 7.79 -2.55
CA CYS A 130 -8.23 6.80 -3.55
C CYS A 130 -9.69 7.01 -3.96
N LYS A 131 -10.56 7.33 -3.01
CA LYS A 131 -11.97 7.62 -3.26
C LYS A 131 -12.14 8.86 -4.14
N LYS A 132 -11.44 9.96 -3.87
CA LYS A 132 -11.47 11.17 -4.71
C LYS A 132 -11.01 10.90 -6.14
N ILE A 133 -9.95 10.12 -6.31
CA ILE A 133 -9.43 9.68 -7.61
C ILE A 133 -10.52 8.92 -8.39
N ILE A 134 -11.23 8.00 -7.73
CA ILE A 134 -12.29 7.21 -8.35
C ILE A 134 -13.55 8.02 -8.63
N GLU A 135 -13.95 8.93 -7.72
CA GLU A 135 -15.18 9.72 -7.85
C GLU A 135 -15.12 10.79 -8.95
N SER A 136 -13.91 11.24 -9.33
CA SER A 136 -13.75 12.12 -10.49
C SER A 136 -13.95 11.30 -11.78
N GLU A 137 -15.04 11.56 -12.51
CA GLU A 137 -15.31 10.89 -13.80
C GLU A 137 -14.16 11.10 -14.79
N THR A 138 -13.60 12.30 -14.84
CA THR A 138 -12.45 12.64 -15.71
C THR A 138 -11.23 11.77 -15.40
N ILE A 139 -10.88 11.65 -14.11
CA ILE A 139 -9.74 10.83 -13.68
C ILE A 139 -10.05 9.35 -13.88
N PHE A 140 -11.25 8.89 -13.52
CA PHE A 140 -11.66 7.50 -13.67
C PHE A 140 -11.56 7.05 -15.14
N ASN A 141 -12.07 7.85 -16.08
CA ASN A 141 -11.95 7.58 -17.51
C ASN A 141 -10.48 7.50 -17.95
N LEU A 142 -9.61 8.36 -17.42
CA LEU A 142 -8.16 8.31 -17.68
C LEU A 142 -7.55 6.98 -17.18
N LEU A 143 -7.93 6.53 -15.98
CA LEU A 143 -7.43 5.28 -15.40
C LEU A 143 -7.87 4.04 -16.20
N GLN A 144 -9.04 4.09 -16.85
CA GLN A 144 -9.56 3.02 -17.72
C GLN A 144 -8.83 2.94 -19.06
N GLN A 145 -8.29 4.05 -19.58
CA GLN A 145 -7.82 4.16 -20.97
C GLN A 145 -6.47 3.50 -21.29
N SER A 146 -5.78 2.89 -20.33
CA SER A 146 -4.49 2.18 -20.50
C SER A 146 -3.50 2.90 -21.44
N GLN A 147 -2.74 3.86 -20.92
CA GLN A 147 -1.57 4.39 -21.64
C GLN A 147 -0.45 3.33 -21.65
N GLN A 148 -0.46 2.40 -22.62
CA GLN A 148 0.69 2.02 -23.47
C GLN A 148 0.39 0.76 -24.30
N PRO A 149 0.79 0.74 -25.59
CA PRO A 149 0.54 -0.38 -26.52
C PRO A 149 1.53 -1.54 -26.33
N ASN A 150 1.87 -1.90 -25.10
CA ASN A 150 2.62 -3.12 -24.80
C ASN A 150 1.69 -4.13 -24.14
N ILE A 151 1.54 -5.27 -24.81
CA ILE A 151 0.50 -6.32 -24.67
C ILE A 151 0.33 -6.92 -23.26
N ASN A 152 1.14 -6.52 -22.27
CA ASN A 152 1.15 -7.08 -20.91
C ASN A 152 0.97 -6.07 -19.76
N ALA A 153 0.67 -4.79 -20.03
CA ALA A 153 0.52 -3.78 -18.96
C ALA A 153 -0.83 -3.93 -18.22
N THR A 154 -0.77 -4.12 -16.89
CA THR A 154 -1.98 -3.95 -16.04
C THR A 154 -2.44 -2.50 -16.16
N PRO A 155 -3.71 -2.22 -16.50
CA PRO A 155 -4.24 -0.86 -16.51
C PRO A 155 -4.03 -0.18 -15.15
N LEU A 156 -3.85 1.15 -15.13
CA LEU A 156 -3.72 1.95 -13.89
C LEU A 156 -4.84 1.63 -12.90
N LEU A 157 -6.07 1.47 -13.39
CA LEU A 157 -7.22 1.06 -12.59
C LEU A 157 -7.04 -0.33 -11.96
N GLY A 158 -6.46 -1.29 -12.68
CA GLY A 158 -6.15 -2.62 -12.18
C GLY A 158 -5.07 -2.59 -11.09
N SER A 159 -4.03 -1.76 -11.25
CA SER A 159 -3.03 -1.52 -10.19
C SER A 159 -3.67 -0.95 -8.94
N LEU A 160 -4.58 0.04 -9.08
CA LEU A 160 -5.31 0.60 -7.96
C LEU A 160 -6.22 -0.44 -7.28
N SER A 161 -6.90 -1.29 -8.04
CA SER A 161 -7.68 -2.42 -7.51
C SER A 161 -6.80 -3.39 -6.70
N ILE A 162 -5.66 -3.81 -7.26
CA ILE A 162 -4.70 -4.70 -6.56
C ILE A 162 -4.22 -4.05 -5.27
N PHE A 163 -3.88 -2.77 -5.31
CA PHE A 163 -3.43 -2.03 -4.13
C PHE A 163 -4.49 -2.01 -3.04
N MET A 164 -5.71 -1.55 -3.37
CA MET A 164 -6.84 -1.46 -2.43
C MET A 164 -7.24 -2.83 -1.88
N HIS A 165 -7.07 -3.89 -2.65
CA HIS A 165 -7.22 -5.25 -2.18
C HIS A 165 -6.15 -5.65 -1.16
N ASN A 166 -4.88 -5.46 -1.50
CA ASN A 166 -3.77 -5.93 -0.69
C ASN A 166 -3.65 -5.18 0.64
N ILE A 167 -3.96 -3.88 0.66
CA ILE A 167 -4.04 -3.10 1.90
C ILE A 167 -5.29 -3.42 2.73
N GLY A 168 -6.19 -4.28 2.26
CA GLY A 168 -7.35 -4.77 3.00
C GLY A 168 -8.56 -3.84 2.99
N VAL A 169 -8.64 -2.90 2.05
CA VAL A 169 -9.83 -2.03 1.88
C VAL A 169 -10.94 -2.75 1.13
N PHE A 170 -10.60 -3.52 0.10
CA PHE A 170 -11.57 -4.32 -0.66
C PHE A 170 -11.19 -5.80 -0.69
N ASN A 171 -12.18 -6.67 -0.75
CA ASN A 171 -12.06 -8.10 -0.99
C ASN A 171 -12.41 -8.38 -2.45
N ILE A 172 -11.46 -8.10 -3.35
CA ILE A 172 -11.65 -8.22 -4.78
C ILE A 172 -11.37 -9.68 -5.20
N PRO A 173 -12.29 -10.37 -5.90
CA PRO A 173 -12.07 -11.74 -6.34
C PRO A 173 -10.89 -11.87 -7.33
N VAL A 174 -10.34 -13.08 -7.38
CA VAL A 174 -8.95 -13.45 -7.76
C VAL A 174 -8.47 -13.01 -9.16
N ASP A 175 -9.32 -12.47 -10.03
CA ASP A 175 -8.92 -12.04 -11.38
C ASP A 175 -8.69 -10.52 -11.51
N VAL A 176 -7.89 -9.97 -10.59
CA VAL A 176 -7.66 -8.51 -10.46
C VAL A 176 -6.93 -7.90 -11.67
N LYS A 177 -6.27 -8.73 -12.49
CA LYS A 177 -5.54 -8.29 -13.68
C LYS A 177 -6.47 -7.83 -14.82
N HIS A 178 -7.71 -8.32 -14.84
CA HIS A 178 -8.71 -8.00 -15.86
C HIS A 178 -9.88 -7.18 -15.32
N LEU A 179 -9.78 -6.70 -14.09
CA LEU A 179 -10.82 -5.90 -13.45
C LEU A 179 -10.84 -4.48 -14.04
N ASN A 180 -11.91 -4.22 -14.80
CA ASN A 180 -12.22 -2.92 -15.37
C ASN A 180 -13.66 -2.54 -15.00
N PRO A 181 -13.92 -2.04 -13.78
CA PRO A 181 -15.26 -1.62 -13.40
C PRO A 181 -15.80 -0.57 -14.38
N ALA A 182 -17.07 -0.69 -14.74
CA ALA A 182 -17.69 0.17 -15.75
C ALA A 182 -17.90 1.61 -15.28
N SER A 183 -17.97 1.82 -13.95
CA SER A 183 -18.19 3.14 -13.36
C SER A 183 -17.46 3.31 -12.01
N PRO A 184 -17.27 4.56 -11.54
CA PRO A 184 -16.83 4.85 -10.19
C PRO A 184 -17.64 4.12 -9.11
N LYS A 185 -18.97 4.08 -9.30
CA LYS A 185 -19.90 3.42 -8.38
C LYS A 185 -19.65 1.92 -8.30
N ASP A 186 -19.38 1.26 -9.42
CA ASP A 186 -19.07 -0.18 -9.44
C ASP A 186 -17.77 -0.47 -8.70
N PHE A 187 -16.74 0.36 -8.91
CA PHE A 187 -15.47 0.24 -8.19
C PHE A 187 -15.67 0.41 -6.69
N LEU A 188 -16.37 1.45 -6.26
CA LEU A 188 -16.59 1.73 -4.84
C LEU A 188 -17.51 0.71 -4.15
N ASN A 189 -18.24 -0.10 -4.92
CA ASN A 189 -19.11 -1.16 -4.38
C ASN A 189 -18.46 -2.56 -4.36
N PHE A 190 -17.14 -2.67 -4.61
CA PHE A 190 -16.45 -3.93 -4.37
C PHE A 190 -16.72 -4.45 -2.94
N PRO A 191 -16.73 -5.78 -2.75
CA PRO A 191 -16.84 -6.37 -1.42
C PRO A 191 -15.80 -5.75 -0.50
N LYS A 192 -16.22 -5.44 0.73
CA LYS A 192 -15.49 -4.56 1.61
C LYS A 192 -14.53 -5.39 2.46
N GLY A 193 -13.31 -4.91 2.59
CA GLY A 193 -12.26 -5.56 3.36
C GLY A 193 -12.25 -5.12 4.82
N GLU A 194 -11.46 -5.79 5.65
CA GLU A 194 -11.32 -5.52 7.09
C GLU A 194 -10.98 -4.05 7.42
N PHE A 195 -10.25 -3.39 6.54
CA PHE A 195 -9.78 -2.01 6.72
C PHE A 195 -10.60 -0.98 5.93
N HIS A 196 -11.74 -1.39 5.37
CA HIS A 196 -12.66 -0.43 4.77
C HIS A 196 -13.20 0.54 5.85
N PRO A 197 -13.27 1.86 5.59
CA PRO A 197 -13.73 2.85 6.58
C PRO A 197 -15.16 2.68 7.09
N GLU A 198 -16.00 1.91 6.39
CA GLU A 198 -17.38 1.64 6.80
C GLU A 198 -17.47 0.71 8.02
N TYR A 199 -16.48 -0.17 8.20
CA TYR A 199 -16.43 -1.07 9.34
C TYR A 199 -15.75 -0.36 10.51
N GLN A 200 -16.56 0.38 11.28
CA GLN A 200 -16.14 0.94 12.56
C GLN A 200 -15.86 -0.22 13.54
N GLY A 201 -14.59 -0.39 13.91
CA GLY A 201 -14.10 -1.46 14.80
C GLY A 201 -12.59 -1.52 14.80
#